data_AF-A0A820NPD8-F1
#
_entry.id   AF-A0A820NPD8-F1
#
_cell.length_a   1.000
_cell.length_b   1.000
_cell.length_c   1.000
_cell.angle_alpha   90.00
_cell.angle_beta   90.00
_cell.angle_gamma   90.00
#
_symmetry.space_group_name_H-M   'P 1'
#
loop_
_entity.id
_entity.type
_entity.pdbx_description
1 polymer ?
#
loop_
_entity_poly.entity_id
_entity_poly.type
_entity_poly.pdbx_seq_one_letter_code
_entity_poly.pdbx_strand_id
1 'polypeptide(L)'
;TGNYINICFPKIAKMEWHPFTISSSPKRQDIRISIMKKQNWTKKVYDYFYGCLTKRAYLTAITIDGADNHSNDNLRNILLSKEITFLANDPDADIWIEGPFSTCTSHVFNSEHVVLIGAGIGVTPSISALDSLTQRVQNHRCVCVSCNANSYNYTQISKQQPKKVDFFW
;
A
#
# COMPACT_ATOMS: atom_id res chain seq x y z
N THR A 1 10.78 -1.32 4.96
CA THR A 1 9.98 -0.85 3.81
C THR A 1 10.65 -1.27 2.54
N GLY A 2 9.87 -1.36 1.46
CA GLY A 2 10.39 -1.74 0.14
C GLY A 2 10.88 -3.18 0.06
N ASN A 3 10.54 -4.03 1.04
CA ASN A 3 10.77 -5.47 0.95
C ASN A 3 9.80 -6.07 -0.07
N TYR A 4 10.15 -7.24 -0.58
CA TYR A 4 9.28 -7.99 -1.47
C TYR A 4 8.95 -9.36 -0.87
N ILE A 5 7.87 -9.95 -1.34
CA ILE A 5 7.42 -11.30 -1.00
C ILE A 5 7.24 -12.11 -2.27
N ASN A 6 7.45 -13.42 -2.20
CA ASN A 6 7.01 -14.34 -3.22
C ASN A 6 5.59 -14.78 -2.91
N ILE A 7 4.73 -14.79 -3.92
CA ILE A 7 3.33 -15.20 -3.79
C ILE A 7 3.06 -16.31 -4.79
N CYS A 8 2.38 -17.35 -4.32
CA CYS A 8 1.81 -18.40 -5.15
C CYS A 8 0.30 -18.45 -4.95
N PHE A 9 -0.44 -18.58 -6.05
CA PHE A 9 -1.87 -18.83 -6.07
C PHE A 9 -2.12 -20.24 -6.63
N PRO A 10 -2.17 -21.29 -5.79
CA PRO A 10 -2.32 -22.68 -6.25
C PRO A 10 -3.53 -22.92 -7.17
N LYS A 11 -4.63 -22.15 -6.99
CA LYS A 11 -5.83 -22.21 -7.85
C LYS A 11 -5.63 -21.65 -9.26
N ILE A 12 -4.62 -20.80 -9.46
CA ILE A 12 -4.33 -20.15 -10.74
C ILE A 12 -3.18 -20.85 -11.44
N ALA A 13 -2.10 -21.10 -10.70
CA ALA A 13 -0.91 -21.77 -11.17
C ALA A 13 -0.30 -22.57 -10.02
N LYS A 14 -0.30 -23.90 -10.16
CA LYS A 14 0.28 -24.79 -9.15
C LYS A 14 1.79 -24.55 -9.09
N MET A 15 2.29 -24.20 -7.90
CA MET A 15 3.71 -24.06 -7.60
C MET A 15 4.46 -22.95 -8.37
N GLU A 16 3.76 -22.05 -9.07
CA GLU A 16 4.39 -20.86 -9.65
C GLU A 16 4.45 -19.74 -8.60
N TRP A 17 5.67 -19.31 -8.27
CA TRP A 17 5.95 -18.23 -7.32
C TRP A 17 6.34 -16.96 -8.06
N HIS A 18 5.73 -15.84 -7.67
CA HIS A 18 5.99 -14.54 -8.30
C HIS A 18 6.38 -13.49 -7.25
N PRO A 19 7.49 -12.77 -7.46
CA PRO A 19 7.95 -11.74 -6.55
C PRO A 19 7.14 -10.44 -6.70
N PHE A 20 6.69 -9.87 -5.58
CA PHE A 20 6.02 -8.57 -5.54
C PHE A 20 6.51 -7.72 -4.38
N THR A 21 6.79 -6.45 -4.66
CA THR A 21 7.12 -5.46 -3.64
C THR A 21 5.92 -5.17 -2.75
N ILE A 22 6.13 -5.19 -1.44
CA ILE A 22 5.16 -4.74 -0.45
C ILE A 22 5.00 -3.23 -0.58
N SER A 23 3.77 -2.78 -0.86
CA SER A 23 3.42 -1.36 -0.96
C SER A 23 3.02 -0.73 0.38
N SER A 24 2.65 -1.54 1.38
CA SER A 24 2.33 -1.05 2.73
C SER A 24 3.57 -0.78 3.59
N SER A 25 3.41 0.11 4.57
CA SER A 25 4.32 0.26 5.70
C SER A 25 4.35 -1.00 6.59
N PRO A 26 5.51 -1.41 7.12
CA PRO A 26 5.62 -2.50 8.10
C PRO A 26 4.83 -2.27 9.40
N LYS A 27 4.44 -1.03 9.68
CA LYS A 27 3.66 -0.69 10.89
C LYS A 27 2.16 -0.95 10.73
N ARG A 28 1.68 -1.22 9.51
CA ARG A 28 0.29 -1.61 9.28
C ARG A 28 0.07 -3.07 9.65
N GLN A 29 -1.15 -3.41 10.06
CA GLN A 29 -1.56 -4.79 10.30
C GLN A 29 -1.86 -5.55 8.99
N ASP A 30 -2.08 -4.84 7.88
CA ASP A 30 -2.34 -5.40 6.56
C ASP A 30 -1.11 -5.33 5.62
N ILE A 31 -0.85 -6.41 4.90
CA ILE A 31 0.13 -6.45 3.80
C ILE A 31 -0.57 -6.04 2.51
N ARG A 32 -0.07 -4.98 1.87
CA ARG A 32 -0.56 -4.54 0.57
C ARG A 32 0.48 -4.80 -0.51
N ILE A 33 0.00 -5.25 -1.65
CA ILE A 33 0.77 -5.44 -2.87
C ILE A 33 -0.02 -4.82 -4.02
N SER A 34 0.69 -4.27 -5.00
CA SER A 34 0.08 -3.71 -6.21
C SER A 34 0.56 -4.52 -7.41
N ILE A 35 -0.36 -5.27 -8.04
CA ILE A 35 -0.06 -6.11 -9.21
C ILE A 35 -0.63 -5.45 -10.46
N MET A 36 0.22 -5.11 -11.42
CA MET A 36 -0.23 -4.63 -12.73
C MET A 36 -0.59 -5.79 -13.65
N LYS A 37 -1.72 -5.68 -14.36
CA LYS A 37 -2.13 -6.60 -15.44
C LYS A 37 -1.24 -6.42 -16.67
N LYS A 38 -0.10 -7.11 -16.74
CA LYS A 38 0.85 -7.02 -17.88
C LYS A 38 1.07 -8.35 -18.60
N GLN A 39 1.36 -9.41 -17.85
CA GLN A 39 1.76 -10.73 -18.37
C GLN A 39 0.66 -11.77 -18.21
N ASN A 40 0.86 -12.94 -18.83
CA ASN A 40 -0.09 -14.07 -18.82
C ASN A 40 -0.55 -14.44 -17.40
N TRP A 41 0.37 -14.59 -16.45
CA TRP A 41 0.02 -14.92 -15.06
C TRP A 41 -0.78 -13.80 -14.38
N THR A 42 -0.30 -12.55 -14.45
CA THR A 42 -0.99 -11.40 -13.84
C THR A 42 -2.38 -11.15 -14.43
N LYS A 43 -2.61 -11.51 -15.70
CA LYS A 43 -3.94 -11.49 -16.34
C LYS A 43 -4.85 -12.56 -15.73
N LYS A 44 -4.38 -13.80 -15.60
CA LYS A 44 -5.13 -14.89 -14.95
C LYS A 44 -5.49 -14.55 -13.50
N VAL A 45 -4.57 -13.94 -12.75
CA VAL A 45 -4.82 -13.43 -11.39
C VAL A 45 -5.92 -12.39 -11.38
N TYR A 46 -5.80 -11.37 -12.25
CA TYR A 46 -6.84 -10.36 -12.38
C TYR A 46 -8.20 -10.98 -12.71
N ASP A 47 -8.26 -11.86 -13.71
CA ASP A 47 -9.51 -12.45 -14.21
C ASP A 47 -10.14 -13.39 -13.17
N TYR A 48 -9.34 -14.16 -12.42
CA TYR A 48 -9.78 -15.02 -11.32
C TYR A 48 -10.51 -14.21 -10.23
N PHE A 49 -9.88 -13.15 -9.74
CA PHE A 49 -10.46 -12.34 -8.67
C PHE A 49 -11.57 -11.40 -9.16
N TYR A 50 -11.50 -10.90 -10.39
CA TYR A 50 -12.61 -10.17 -11.00
C TYR A 50 -13.88 -11.04 -11.09
N GLY A 51 -13.71 -12.33 -11.39
CA GLY A 51 -14.78 -13.33 -11.32
C GLY A 51 -15.32 -13.57 -9.90
N CYS A 52 -14.52 -13.39 -8.85
CA CYS A 52 -14.98 -13.48 -7.45
C CYS A 52 -15.75 -12.22 -7.00
N LEU A 53 -15.27 -11.03 -7.35
CA LEU A 53 -15.91 -9.75 -7.01
C LEU A 53 -17.32 -9.62 -7.58
N THR A 54 -17.55 -10.20 -8.76
CA THR A 54 -18.86 -10.23 -9.41
C THR A 54 -19.84 -11.25 -8.80
N LYS A 55 -19.36 -12.17 -7.95
CA LYS A 55 -20.15 -13.27 -7.36
C LYS A 55 -20.39 -13.13 -5.85
N ARG A 56 -19.54 -12.39 -5.13
CA ARG A 56 -19.68 -12.13 -3.68
C ARG A 56 -19.43 -10.64 -3.43
N ALA A 57 -20.41 -9.95 -2.85
CA ALA A 57 -20.33 -8.55 -2.48
C ALA A 57 -19.37 -8.33 -1.30
N TYR A 58 -18.07 -8.35 -1.57
CA TYR A 58 -17.08 -7.87 -0.60
C TYR A 58 -16.95 -6.36 -0.73
N LEU A 59 -17.55 -5.64 0.21
CA LEU A 59 -17.32 -4.22 0.43
C LEU A 59 -15.87 -4.02 0.92
N THR A 60 -15.00 -3.54 0.04
CA THR A 60 -13.70 -2.98 0.46
C THR A 60 -13.90 -1.53 0.87
N ALA A 61 -13.71 -1.24 2.15
CA ALA A 61 -13.78 0.11 2.69
C ALA A 61 -12.73 1.02 2.03
N ILE A 62 -13.23 2.09 1.41
CA ILE A 62 -12.42 3.19 0.88
C ILE A 62 -12.24 4.19 2.02
N THR A 63 -11.00 4.55 2.34
CA THR A 63 -10.70 5.82 3.00
C THR A 63 -9.98 6.67 1.98
N ILE A 64 -10.73 7.55 1.31
CA ILE A 64 -10.17 8.72 0.62
C ILE A 64 -10.39 9.87 1.59
N ASP A 65 -9.29 10.44 2.09
CA ASP A 65 -9.34 11.75 2.71
C ASP A 65 -9.62 12.74 1.58
N GLY A 66 -10.78 13.39 1.64
CA GLY A 66 -11.32 14.21 0.56
C GLY A 66 -12.74 14.59 0.91
N ALA A 67 -12.86 15.66 1.68
CA ALA A 67 -14.11 16.33 1.97
C ALA A 67 -14.89 16.61 0.66
N ASP A 68 -16.14 16.15 0.60
CA ASP A 68 -17.33 16.98 0.39
C ASP A 68 -18.54 16.14 -0.08
N ASN A 69 -19.71 16.60 0.32
CA ASN A 69 -20.95 15.85 0.43
C ASN A 69 -21.64 15.53 -0.91
N HIS A 70 -22.47 14.48 -0.86
CA HIS A 70 -23.77 14.31 -1.54
C HIS A 70 -23.84 13.38 -2.76
N SER A 71 -24.77 12.42 -2.63
CA SER A 71 -25.46 11.59 -3.65
C SER A 71 -24.71 10.43 -4.35
N ASN A 72 -24.89 9.24 -3.78
CA ASN A 72 -25.41 8.00 -4.41
C ASN A 72 -24.87 7.47 -5.77
N ASP A 73 -23.67 7.84 -6.21
CA ASP A 73 -23.01 7.22 -7.39
C ASP A 73 -21.73 6.42 -7.05
N ASN A 74 -21.63 5.91 -5.81
CA ASN A 74 -20.41 5.29 -5.30
C ASN A 74 -20.01 4.01 -6.06
N LEU A 75 -20.95 3.18 -6.52
CA LEU A 75 -20.60 1.89 -7.16
C LEU A 75 -19.94 2.04 -8.54
N ARG A 76 -20.32 3.05 -9.33
CA ARG A 76 -19.72 3.29 -10.66
C ARG A 76 -18.32 3.89 -10.55
N ASN A 77 -18.11 4.77 -9.59
CA ASN A 77 -16.79 5.37 -9.32
C ASN A 77 -15.80 4.35 -8.72
N ILE A 78 -16.30 3.34 -7.98
CA ILE A 78 -15.50 2.20 -7.49
C ILE A 78 -15.03 1.30 -8.64
N LEU A 79 -15.90 0.97 -9.58
CA LEU A 79 -15.57 0.19 -10.79
C LEU A 79 -14.62 0.93 -11.76
N LEU A 80 -14.58 2.26 -11.69
CA LEU A 80 -13.66 3.11 -12.46
C LEU A 80 -12.26 3.20 -11.85
N SER A 81 -12.10 2.86 -10.57
CA SER A 81 -10.78 2.69 -9.99
C SER A 81 -10.15 1.40 -10.56
N LYS A 82 -9.06 1.52 -11.31
CA LYS A 82 -8.28 0.38 -11.85
C LYS A 82 -7.57 -0.44 -10.75
N GLU A 83 -7.92 -0.23 -9.49
CA GLU A 83 -7.23 -0.74 -8.33
C GLU A 83 -8.11 -1.78 -7.63
N ILE A 84 -7.79 -3.05 -7.85
CA ILE A 84 -8.40 -4.14 -7.10
C ILE A 84 -7.65 -4.24 -5.77
N THR A 85 -8.29 -3.79 -4.70
CA THR A 85 -7.78 -3.95 -3.33
C THR A 85 -8.26 -5.28 -2.79
N PHE A 86 -7.33 -6.20 -2.49
CA PHE A 86 -7.66 -7.51 -1.92
C PHE A 86 -7.76 -7.40 -0.40
N LEU A 87 -8.93 -7.68 0.18
CA LEU A 87 -9.00 -8.13 1.56
C LEU A 87 -8.96 -9.65 1.50
N ALA A 88 -7.87 -10.25 1.99
CA ALA A 88 -7.62 -11.70 2.00
C ALA A 88 -8.56 -12.46 2.97
N ASN A 89 -9.86 -12.17 2.92
CA ASN A 89 -10.89 -12.80 3.73
C ASN A 89 -11.80 -13.71 2.89
N ASP A 90 -11.38 -14.13 1.69
CA ASP A 90 -12.05 -15.23 1.00
C ASP A 90 -11.54 -16.55 1.62
N PRO A 91 -12.36 -17.27 2.41
CA PRO A 91 -11.96 -18.53 3.02
C PRO A 91 -11.61 -19.61 1.98
N ASP A 92 -12.01 -19.41 0.72
CA ASP A 92 -11.70 -20.32 -0.37
C ASP A 92 -10.41 -19.94 -1.13
N ALA A 93 -9.82 -18.76 -0.89
CA ALA A 93 -8.61 -18.35 -1.62
C ALA A 93 -7.35 -18.86 -0.91
N ASP A 94 -6.88 -20.06 -1.29
CA ASP A 94 -5.56 -20.53 -0.89
C ASP A 94 -4.49 -19.64 -1.54
N ILE A 95 -3.73 -18.91 -0.71
CA ILE A 95 -2.61 -18.06 -1.13
C ILE A 95 -1.40 -18.47 -0.29
N TRP A 96 -0.29 -18.80 -0.95
CA TRP A 96 0.96 -19.07 -0.27
C TRP A 96 1.88 -17.86 -0.39
N ILE A 97 2.51 -17.50 0.73
CA ILE A 97 3.37 -16.32 0.84
C ILE A 97 4.71 -16.77 1.43
N GLU A 98 5.80 -16.33 0.81
CA GLU A 98 7.17 -16.56 1.27
C GLU A 98 7.89 -15.21 1.36
N GLY A 99 8.58 -14.99 2.48
CA GLY A 99 9.31 -13.75 2.78
C GLY A 99 9.02 -13.24 4.20
N PRO A 100 9.31 -11.96 4.49
CA PRO A 100 9.77 -10.91 3.56
C PRO A 100 11.25 -11.01 3.20
N PHE A 101 11.58 -10.67 1.96
CA PHE A 101 12.96 -10.55 1.48
C PHE A 101 13.41 -9.09 1.52
N SER A 102 14.57 -8.86 2.14
CA SER A 102 15.14 -7.53 2.32
C SER A 102 15.59 -6.91 1.00
N THR A 103 15.47 -5.59 0.90
CA THR A 103 16.02 -4.79 -0.20
C THR A 103 16.86 -3.65 0.38
N CYS A 104 17.71 -3.04 -0.45
CA CYS A 104 18.62 -1.95 -0.04
C CYS A 104 17.89 -0.64 0.36
N THR A 105 16.56 -0.60 0.26
CA THR A 105 15.75 0.60 0.57
C THR A 105 15.65 0.92 2.06
N SER A 106 16.16 0.07 2.95
CA SER A 106 16.21 0.34 4.40
C SER A 106 17.04 1.59 4.76
N HIS A 107 18.09 1.89 3.98
CA HIS A 107 18.97 3.04 4.22
C HIS A 107 18.28 4.40 4.01
N VAL A 108 17.13 4.43 3.32
CA VAL A 108 16.32 5.65 3.13
C VAL A 108 15.97 6.31 4.47
N PHE A 109 15.81 5.54 5.53
CA PHE A 109 15.45 6.09 6.85
C PHE A 109 16.61 6.66 7.65
N ASN A 110 17.85 6.39 7.23
CA ASN A 110 19.06 6.85 7.92
C ASN A 110 19.72 8.03 7.19
N SER A 111 19.13 8.47 6.07
CA SER A 111 19.61 9.63 5.31
C SER A 111 18.85 10.87 5.74
N GLU A 112 19.55 12.01 5.84
CA GLU A 112 18.93 13.28 6.18
C GLU A 112 18.06 13.84 5.04
N HIS A 113 18.55 13.70 3.81
CA HIS A 113 17.85 14.10 2.60
C HIS A 113 17.68 12.89 1.70
N VAL A 114 16.45 12.63 1.28
CA VAL A 114 16.10 11.49 0.43
C VAL A 114 15.51 12.01 -0.86
N VAL A 115 16.00 11.50 -1.99
CA VAL A 115 15.37 11.69 -3.30
C VAL A 115 14.81 10.35 -3.75
N LEU A 116 13.49 10.27 -3.88
CA LEU A 116 12.77 9.10 -4.39
C LEU A 116 12.44 9.34 -5.86
N ILE A 117 12.86 8.43 -6.74
CA ILE A 117 12.57 8.49 -8.17
C ILE A 117 11.83 7.21 -8.54
N GLY A 118 10.59 7.32 -9.01
CA GLY A 118 9.75 6.20 -9.41
C GLY A 118 9.39 6.27 -10.89
N ALA A 119 9.36 5.12 -11.57
CA ALA A 119 8.79 5.01 -12.91
C ALA A 119 8.06 3.67 -13.07
N GLY A 120 6.84 3.69 -13.60
CA GLY A 120 6.01 2.50 -13.77
C GLY A 120 5.81 1.73 -12.44
N ILE A 121 6.00 0.41 -12.45
CA ILE A 121 5.93 -0.41 -11.21
C ILE A 121 7.04 -0.11 -10.21
N GLY A 122 8.14 0.51 -10.65
CA GLY A 122 9.27 0.87 -9.80
C GLY A 122 8.94 1.93 -8.76
N VAL A 123 7.74 2.52 -8.81
CA VAL A 123 7.24 3.48 -7.82
C VAL A 123 6.81 2.81 -6.49
N THR A 124 6.48 1.52 -6.50
CA THR A 124 5.90 0.82 -5.34
C THR A 124 6.77 0.83 -4.07
N PRO A 125 8.10 0.62 -4.13
CA PRO A 125 8.95 0.76 -2.94
C PRO A 125 8.93 2.18 -2.35
N SER A 126 8.85 3.20 -3.21
CA SER A 126 8.76 4.61 -2.80
C SER A 126 7.44 4.89 -2.08
N ILE A 127 6.32 4.32 -2.54
CA ILE A 127 5.03 4.42 -1.86
C ILE A 127 5.09 3.80 -0.46
N SER A 128 5.68 2.61 -0.31
CA SER A 128 5.86 1.97 1.01
C SER A 128 6.72 2.81 1.97
N ALA A 129 7.79 3.42 1.44
CA ALA A 129 8.63 4.34 2.19
C ALA A 129 7.83 5.57 2.64
N LEU A 130 7.08 6.22 1.74
CA LEU A 130 6.25 7.39 2.03
C LEU A 130 5.16 7.07 3.07
N ASP A 131 4.41 5.98 2.92
CA ASP A 131 3.39 5.55 3.89
C ASP A 131 4.00 5.37 5.29
N SER A 132 5.20 4.79 5.37
CA SER A 132 5.91 4.62 6.64
C SER A 132 6.36 5.93 7.27
N LEU A 133 6.78 6.91 6.45
CA LEU A 133 7.15 8.25 6.92
C LEU A 133 5.94 9.04 7.39
N THR A 134 4.85 9.01 6.64
CA THR A 134 3.58 9.64 7.00
C THR A 134 3.09 9.09 8.35
N GLN A 135 3.13 7.77 8.55
CA GLN A 135 2.77 7.17 9.83
C GLN A 135 3.71 7.60 10.98
N ARG A 136 5.01 7.83 10.73
CA ARG A 136 5.90 8.39 11.77
C ARG A 136 5.47 9.79 12.19
N VAL A 137 5.14 10.65 11.23
CA VAL A 137 4.68 12.03 11.50
C VAL A 137 3.33 12.02 12.24
N GLN A 138 2.39 11.18 11.81
CA GLN A 138 1.08 11.04 12.45
C GLN A 138 1.17 10.57 13.91
N ASN A 139 2.12 9.68 14.24
CA ASN A 139 2.35 9.24 15.62
C ASN A 139 2.86 10.35 16.54
N HIS A 140 3.36 11.45 15.99
CA HIS A 140 3.81 12.64 16.75
C HIS A 140 2.79 13.78 16.71
N ARG A 141 1.56 13.50 16.28
CA ARG A 141 0.43 14.42 16.38
C ARG A 141 0.08 14.62 17.84
N CYS A 142 -0.09 15.86 18.25
CA CYS A 142 -0.58 16.25 19.57
C CYS A 142 -1.78 17.18 19.40
N VAL A 143 -2.66 17.21 20.40
CA VAL A 143 -3.79 18.13 20.40
C VAL A 143 -3.49 19.24 21.38
N CYS A 144 -3.61 20.49 20.93
CA CYS A 144 -3.39 21.65 21.78
C CYS A 144 -4.54 21.75 22.80
N VAL A 145 -4.21 21.72 24.09
CA VAL A 145 -5.21 21.74 25.17
C VAL A 145 -5.97 23.07 25.23
N SER A 146 -5.39 24.17 24.73
CA SER A 146 -5.99 25.50 24.79
C SER A 146 -6.98 25.82 23.67
N CYS A 147 -6.80 25.27 22.47
CA CYS A 147 -7.66 25.58 21.30
C CYS A 147 -8.19 24.34 20.58
N ASN A 148 -7.91 23.14 21.09
CA ASN A 148 -8.26 21.85 20.49
C ASN A 148 -7.78 21.67 19.03
N ALA A 149 -6.84 22.50 18.58
CA ALA A 149 -6.23 22.38 17.26
C ALA A 149 -5.24 21.23 17.22
N ASN A 150 -5.17 20.54 16.08
CA ASN A 150 -4.15 19.54 15.83
C ASN A 150 -2.80 20.23 15.63
N SER A 151 -1.81 19.78 16.39
CA SER A 151 -0.43 20.22 16.30
C SER A 151 0.49 19.00 16.20
N TYR A 152 1.78 19.25 16.11
CA TYR A 152 2.80 18.22 16.03
C TYR A 152 3.92 18.53 17.01
N ASN A 153 4.46 17.49 17.65
CA ASN A 153 5.62 17.64 18.52
C ASN A 153 6.89 17.89 17.68
N TYR A 154 7.13 19.15 17.34
CA TYR A 154 8.24 19.56 16.46
C TYR A 154 9.61 19.15 16.99
N THR A 155 9.80 19.13 18.32
CA THR A 155 11.08 18.75 18.95
C THR A 155 11.41 17.27 18.79
N GLN A 156 10.39 16.42 18.71
CA GLN A 156 10.55 14.99 18.47
C GLN A 156 10.72 14.71 16.98
N ILE A 157 9.94 15.36 16.12
CA ILE A 157 10.00 15.19 14.66
C ILE A 157 11.33 15.68 14.09
N SER A 158 11.86 16.82 14.56
CA SER A 158 13.12 17.39 14.06
C SER A 158 14.37 16.53 14.34
N LYS A 159 14.27 15.62 15.32
CA LYS A 159 15.31 14.65 15.65
C LYS A 159 15.24 13.38 14.80
N GLN A 160 14.15 13.18 14.05
CA GLN A 160 13.99 12.02 13.18
C GLN A 160 14.58 12.26 11.79
N GLN A 161 14.99 11.17 11.16
CA GLN A 161 15.37 11.13 9.76
C GLN A 161 14.31 10.36 8.95
N PRO A 162 14.13 10.73 7.65
CA PRO A 162 14.75 11.85 6.94
C PRO A 162 14.13 13.21 7.31
N LYS A 163 14.91 14.30 7.16
CA LYS A 163 14.46 15.69 7.37
C LYS A 163 13.78 16.27 6.13
N LYS A 164 14.17 15.81 4.94
CA LYS A 164 13.55 16.21 3.67
C LYS A 164 13.43 15.01 2.73
N VAL A 165 12.30 14.91 2.03
CA VAL A 165 12.08 13.92 0.98
C VAL A 165 11.58 14.64 -0.26
N ASP A 166 12.30 14.49 -1.37
CA ASP A 166 11.87 14.93 -2.69
C ASP A 166 11.42 13.69 -3.49
N PHE A 167 10.25 13.75 -4.12
CA PHE A 167 9.70 12.63 -4.89
C PHE A 167 9.40 13.05 -6.32
N PHE A 168 9.92 12.27 -7.26
CA PHE A 168 9.72 12.44 -8.70
C PHE A 168 9.09 11.17 -9.26
N TRP A 169 7.98 11.31 -9.99
CA TRP A 169 7.24 10.22 -10.63
C TRP A 169 6.80 10.56 -12.05
#